data_AF-A0A839J088-F1
#
_entry.id   AF-A0A839J088-F1
#
_cell.length_a   1.000
_cell.length_b   1.000
_cell.length_c   1.000
_cell.angle_alpha   90.00
_cell.angle_beta   90.00
_cell.angle_gamma   90.00
#
_symmetry.space_group_name_H-M   'P 1'
#
loop_
_entity.id
_entity.type
_entity.pdbx_description
1 polymer ?
#
loop_
_entity_poly.entity_id
_entity_poly.type
_entity_poly.pdbx_seq_one_letter_code
_entity_poly.pdbx_strand_id
1 'polypeptide(L)'
;KTNIKGLKKGTVYLKRVIDTVMVTVDSIVVNGNSEFELYADLDEPDLLFLDLDKNSKEEDRISFFADKGIIEINTSLKNFVTDAKIKGSEHQKVLEDYQELMSRLNNRNLDLIKESFEAGKSGDTAAINSVEKKQVSLIRNRYL
;
A
#
# COMPACT_ATOMS: atom_id res chain seq x y z
N LYS A 1 8.59 -1.04 -14.94
CA LYS A 1 8.10 0.14 -15.70
C LYS A 1 7.53 1.17 -14.74
N THR A 2 7.99 2.41 -14.79
CA THR A 2 7.65 3.41 -13.79
C THR A 2 7.30 4.74 -14.43
N ASN A 3 6.27 5.41 -13.93
CA ASN A 3 5.90 6.77 -14.29
C ASN A 3 5.78 7.65 -13.05
N ILE A 4 6.55 8.74 -13.00
CA ILE A 4 6.52 9.72 -11.91
C ILE A 4 6.08 11.06 -12.45
N LYS A 5 4.78 11.35 -12.34
CA LYS A 5 4.21 12.59 -12.86
C LYS A 5 4.87 13.81 -12.21
N GLY A 6 5.42 14.69 -13.04
CA GLY A 6 6.08 15.92 -12.60
C GLY A 6 7.59 15.78 -12.34
N LEU A 7 8.15 14.57 -12.40
CA LEU A 7 9.59 14.37 -12.35
C LEU A 7 10.21 14.73 -13.72
N LYS A 8 10.73 15.95 -13.82
CA LYS A 8 11.42 16.44 -15.03
C LYS A 8 12.93 16.18 -15.00
N LYS A 9 13.54 16.20 -13.82
CA LYS A 9 14.97 15.99 -13.63
C LYS A 9 15.21 15.33 -12.27
N GLY A 10 16.07 14.34 -12.22
CA GLY A 10 16.44 13.65 -10.98
C GLY A 10 17.10 12.31 -11.25
N THR A 11 17.39 11.56 -10.20
CA THR A 11 17.84 10.17 -10.31
C THR A 11 16.90 9.31 -9.51
N VAL A 12 16.46 8.20 -10.09
CA VAL A 12 15.61 7.24 -9.40
C VAL A 12 16.45 6.00 -9.15
N TYR A 13 16.39 5.48 -7.93
CA TYR A 13 17.14 4.32 -7.49
C TYR A 13 16.18 3.19 -7.17
N LEU A 14 16.46 2.01 -7.72
CA LEU A 14 15.86 0.76 -7.30
C LEU A 14 16.80 0.09 -6.32
N LYS A 15 16.31 -0.21 -5.12
CA LYS A 15 17.10 -0.79 -4.04
C LYS A 15 16.45 -2.04 -3.46
N ARG A 16 17.26 -2.87 -2.81
CA ARG A 16 16.82 -4.01 -2.00
C ARG A 16 17.65 -4.11 -0.73
N VAL A 17 17.17 -4.86 0.26
CA VAL A 17 17.95 -5.17 1.45
C VAL A 17 18.59 -6.55 1.29
N ILE A 18 19.90 -6.63 1.40
CA ILE A 18 20.64 -7.90 1.51
C ILE A 18 21.18 -7.97 2.94
N ASP A 19 20.77 -9.00 3.68
CA ASP A 19 21.00 -9.18 5.10
C ASP A 19 20.49 -7.99 5.93
N THR A 20 21.35 -7.00 6.15
CA THR A 20 21.04 -5.76 6.91
C THR A 20 21.40 -4.49 6.15
N VAL A 21 21.83 -4.62 4.89
CA VAL A 21 22.37 -3.51 4.11
C VAL A 21 21.47 -3.22 2.92
N MET A 22 21.07 -1.96 2.79
CA MET A 22 20.37 -1.47 1.61
C MET A 22 21.36 -1.30 0.46
N VAL A 23 21.12 -2.00 -0.65
CA VAL A 23 21.95 -1.95 -1.86
C VAL A 23 21.15 -1.43 -3.04
N THR A 24 21.76 -0.59 -3.87
CA THR A 24 21.17 -0.16 -5.13
C THR A 24 21.35 -1.28 -6.16
N VAL A 25 20.22 -1.76 -6.68
CA VAL A 25 20.14 -2.78 -7.73
C VAL A 25 20.29 -2.12 -9.10
N ASP A 26 19.57 -1.02 -9.30
CA ASP A 26 19.58 -0.27 -10.55
C ASP A 26 19.30 1.22 -10.30
N SER A 27 19.65 2.08 -11.25
CA SER A 27 19.34 3.51 -11.18
C SER A 27 19.25 4.14 -12.55
N ILE A 28 18.42 5.17 -12.67
CA ILE A 28 18.26 5.91 -13.91
C ILE A 28 18.24 7.41 -13.66
N VAL A 29 18.94 8.15 -14.53
CA VAL A 29 18.88 9.61 -14.55
C VAL A 29 17.72 10.04 -15.44
N VAL A 30 16.72 10.66 -14.82
CA VAL A 30 15.56 11.22 -15.51
C VAL A 30 15.91 12.61 -16.02
N ASN A 31 15.73 12.84 -17.32
CA ASN A 31 15.90 14.15 -17.95
C ASN A 31 14.82 14.38 -19.01
N GLY A 32 13.69 14.91 -18.58
CA GLY A 32 12.56 15.30 -19.44
C GLY A 32 11.44 14.26 -19.50
N ASN A 33 11.74 12.97 -19.62
CA ASN A 33 10.73 11.91 -19.66
C ASN A 33 10.46 11.32 -18.27
N SER A 34 9.23 11.44 -17.80
CA SER A 34 8.80 10.89 -16.51
C SER A 34 8.51 9.38 -16.54
N GLU A 35 8.52 8.76 -17.71
CA GLU A 35 8.36 7.32 -17.91
C GLU A 35 9.71 6.66 -18.19
N PHE A 36 10.02 5.62 -17.44
CA PHE A 36 11.30 4.93 -17.51
C PHE A 36 11.19 3.48 -17.00
N GLU A 37 12.23 2.70 -17.22
CA GLU A 37 12.33 1.32 -16.79
C GLU A 37 13.57 1.14 -15.91
N LEU A 38 13.44 0.29 -14.91
CA LEU A 38 14.48 -0.16 -13.99
C LEU A 38 14.37 -1.68 -13.92
N TYR A 39 15.50 -2.35 -13.77
CA TYR A 39 15.60 -3.81 -13.84
C TYR A 39 16.19 -4.37 -12.55
N ALA A 40 15.71 -5.54 -12.14
CA ALA A 40 16.24 -6.28 -11.01
C ALA A 40 16.20 -7.77 -11.34
N ASP A 41 17.32 -8.46 -11.12
CA ASP A 41 17.38 -9.92 -11.22
C ASP A 41 16.89 -10.54 -9.90
N LEU A 42 15.78 -11.27 -10.01
CA LEU A 42 15.10 -11.92 -8.89
C LEU A 42 14.87 -13.40 -9.20
N ASP A 43 15.39 -14.27 -8.33
CA ASP A 43 15.13 -15.71 -8.40
C ASP A 43 13.77 -16.06 -7.78
N GLU A 44 13.37 -15.31 -6.75
CA GLU A 44 12.14 -15.45 -5.95
C GLU A 44 11.50 -14.07 -5.71
N PRO A 45 10.22 -14.01 -5.27
CA PRO A 45 9.59 -12.75 -4.91
C PRO A 45 10.34 -12.06 -3.76
N ASP A 46 10.63 -10.76 -3.92
CA ASP A 46 11.45 -9.98 -2.98
C ASP A 46 10.86 -8.58 -2.75
N LEU A 47 11.20 -7.97 -1.62
CA LEU A 47 10.78 -6.61 -1.27
C LEU A 47 11.79 -5.60 -1.83
N LEU A 48 11.34 -4.79 -2.79
CA LEU A 48 12.14 -3.72 -3.39
C LEU A 48 11.66 -2.34 -2.95
N PHE A 49 12.57 -1.37 -3.11
CA PHE A 49 12.36 0.03 -2.75
C PHE A 49 12.70 0.95 -3.92
N LEU A 50 11.85 1.95 -4.12
CA LEU A 50 12.08 3.01 -5.10
C LEU A 50 12.34 4.34 -4.38
N ASP A 51 13.51 4.93 -4.63
CA ASP A 51 13.96 6.19 -4.03
C ASP A 51 14.22 7.27 -5.08
N LEU A 52 13.98 8.53 -4.73
CA LEU A 52 14.34 9.71 -5.56
C LEU A 52 15.66 10.37 -5.16
N ASP A 53 16.23 9.97 -4.03
CA ASP A 53 17.53 10.43 -3.54
C ASP A 53 18.33 9.21 -3.05
N LYS A 54 19.67 9.30 -3.06
CA LYS A 54 20.52 8.27 -2.45
C LYS A 54 20.25 8.15 -0.94
N ASN A 55 19.90 9.27 -0.29
CA ASN A 55 19.69 9.37 1.15
C ASN A 55 18.21 9.64 1.53
N SER A 56 17.26 9.09 0.77
CA SER A 56 15.84 9.13 1.13
C SER A 56 15.62 8.52 2.52
N LYS A 57 14.77 9.16 3.33
CA LYS A 57 14.31 8.55 4.56
C LYS A 57 13.39 7.38 4.25
N GLU A 58 13.18 6.53 5.25
CA GLU A 58 12.27 5.40 5.14
C GLU A 58 10.80 5.80 4.84
N GLU A 59 10.39 6.98 5.29
CA GLU A 59 9.06 7.54 5.02
C GLU A 59 8.91 8.08 3.59
N ASP A 60 10.02 8.25 2.85
CA ASP A 60 10.07 8.89 1.53
C ASP A 60 10.23 7.88 0.37
N ARG A 61 10.16 6.58 0.66
CA ARG A 61 10.37 5.51 -0.33
C ARG A 61 9.11 4.70 -0.61
N ILE A 62 8.93 4.32 -1.87
CA ILE A 62 7.87 3.37 -2.25
C ILE A 62 8.42 1.97 -2.02
N SER A 63 7.79 1.21 -1.13
CA SER A 63 8.10 -0.20 -0.90
C SER A 63 7.10 -1.06 -1.68
N PHE A 64 7.57 -2.09 -2.37
CA PHE A 64 6.70 -2.95 -3.16
C PHE A 64 7.26 -4.37 -3.29
N PHE A 65 6.37 -5.36 -3.34
CA PHE A 65 6.75 -6.74 -3.61
C PHE A 65 6.99 -6.93 -5.10
N ALA A 66 8.21 -7.29 -5.46
CA ALA A 66 8.62 -7.62 -6.80
C ALA A 66 8.54 -9.12 -7.06
N ASP A 67 8.01 -9.49 -8.22
CA ASP A 67 7.93 -10.86 -8.73
C ASP A 67 8.45 -10.89 -10.17
N LYS A 68 8.68 -12.10 -10.71
CA LYS A 68 9.13 -12.28 -12.10
C LYS A 68 8.08 -11.70 -13.05
N GLY A 69 8.49 -10.71 -13.82
CA GLY A 69 7.64 -10.05 -14.81
C GLY A 69 7.80 -8.54 -14.82
N ILE A 70 6.77 -7.85 -15.30
CA ILE A 70 6.75 -6.40 -15.40
C ILE A 70 5.90 -5.85 -14.27
N ILE A 71 6.55 -5.08 -13.38
CA ILE A 71 5.85 -4.26 -12.39
C ILE A 71 5.67 -2.86 -12.92
N GLU A 72 4.44 -2.37 -12.82
CA GLU A 72 4.07 -1.01 -13.18
C GLU A 72 3.87 -0.17 -11.93
N ILE A 73 4.65 0.90 -11.79
CA ILE A 73 4.52 1.85 -10.68
C ILE A 73 4.15 3.21 -11.25
N ASN A 74 3.00 3.74 -10.84
CA ASN A 74 2.54 5.08 -11.23
C ASN A 74 2.39 5.94 -9.99
N THR A 75 3.05 7.10 -9.95
CA THR A 75 2.98 8.03 -8.81
C THR A 75 3.16 9.49 -9.28
N SER A 76 3.15 10.44 -8.35
CA SER A 76 3.44 11.85 -8.59
C SER A 76 4.61 12.33 -7.74
N LEU A 77 5.41 13.27 -8.26
CA LEU A 77 6.54 13.82 -7.50
C LEU A 77 6.09 14.52 -6.20
N LYS A 78 4.89 15.12 -6.21
CA LYS A 78 4.35 15.86 -5.07
C LYS A 78 4.03 14.95 -3.89
N ASN A 79 3.52 13.76 -4.18
CA ASN A 79 3.00 12.79 -3.23
C ASN A 79 3.59 11.41 -3.53
N PHE A 80 4.92 11.33 -3.59
CA PHE A 80 5.63 10.19 -4.17
C PHE A 80 5.23 8.84 -3.55
N VAL A 81 5.13 8.78 -2.22
CA VAL A 81 4.75 7.54 -1.52
C VAL A 81 3.23 7.33 -1.54
N THR A 82 2.45 8.38 -1.32
CA THR A 82 0.99 8.26 -1.10
C THR A 82 0.18 8.13 -2.38
N ASP A 83 0.64 8.66 -3.51
CA ASP A 83 -0.02 8.51 -4.81
C ASP A 83 0.41 7.23 -5.55
N ALA A 84 1.31 6.43 -4.96
CA ALA A 84 1.87 5.25 -5.61
C ALA A 84 0.81 4.18 -5.87
N LYS A 85 0.69 3.77 -7.13
CA LYS A 85 -0.12 2.66 -7.59
C LYS A 85 0.78 1.63 -8.23
N ILE A 86 0.81 0.43 -7.67
CA ILE A 86 1.67 -0.65 -8.09
C ILE A 86 0.81 -1.75 -8.72
N LYS A 87 1.25 -2.31 -9.84
CA LYS A 87 0.61 -3.45 -10.52
C LYS A 87 1.66 -4.44 -10.99
N GLY A 88 1.24 -5.66 -11.29
CA GLY A 88 2.11 -6.69 -11.88
C GLY A 88 2.73 -7.66 -10.86
N SER A 89 2.29 -7.60 -9.60
CA SER A 89 2.65 -8.57 -8.56
C SER A 89 1.38 -9.17 -7.95
N GLU A 90 1.23 -10.49 -8.03
CA GLU A 90 0.12 -11.22 -7.39
C GLU A 90 0.11 -10.98 -5.87
N HIS A 91 1.30 -10.95 -5.27
CA HIS A 91 1.50 -10.67 -3.84
C HIS A 91 1.07 -9.25 -3.46
N GLN A 92 1.33 -8.26 -4.32
CA GLN A 92 0.83 -6.90 -4.14
C GLN A 92 -0.70 -6.86 -4.16
N LYS A 93 -1.33 -7.62 -5.06
CA LYS A 93 -2.80 -7.70 -5.14
C LYS A 93 -3.40 -8.34 -3.89
N VAL A 94 -2.79 -9.39 -3.34
CA VAL A 94 -3.22 -10.01 -2.08
C VAL A 94 -3.17 -9.00 -0.93
N LEU A 95 -2.11 -8.19 -0.85
CA LEU A 95 -1.99 -7.14 0.17
C LEU A 95 -3.07 -6.07 0.00
N GLU A 96 -3.33 -5.62 -1.22
CA GLU A 96 -4.35 -4.61 -1.54
C GLU A 96 -5.76 -5.12 -1.21
N ASP A 97 -6.09 -6.36 -1.59
CA ASP A 97 -7.37 -7.00 -1.29
C ASP A 97 -7.59 -7.12 0.23
N TYR A 98 -6.54 -7.49 0.97
CA TYR A 98 -6.57 -7.54 2.43
C TYR A 98 -6.79 -6.15 3.05
N GLN A 99 -6.05 -5.13 2.60
CA GLN A 99 -6.22 -3.76 3.09
C GLN A 99 -7.62 -3.22 2.80
N GLU A 100 -8.18 -3.53 1.62
CA GLU A 100 -9.54 -3.14 1.26
C GLU A 100 -10.57 -3.84 2.15
N LEU A 101 -10.42 -5.14 2.39
CA LEU A 101 -11.28 -5.89 3.32
C LEU A 101 -11.25 -5.26 4.72
N MET A 102 -10.07 -4.94 5.24
CA MET A 102 -9.91 -4.33 6.56
C MET A 102 -10.55 -2.94 6.64
N SER A 103 -10.42 -2.13 5.58
CA SER A 103 -11.10 -0.84 5.46
C SER A 103 -12.62 -0.99 5.52
N ARG A 104 -13.19 -1.93 4.76
CA ARG A 104 -14.63 -2.22 4.78
C ARG A 104 -15.12 -2.68 6.16
N LEU A 105 -14.34 -3.52 6.85
CA LEU A 105 -14.65 -3.96 8.22
C LEU A 105 -14.61 -2.80 9.21
N ASN A 106 -13.64 -1.89 9.09
CA ASN A 106 -13.55 -0.71 9.94
C ASN A 106 -14.75 0.22 9.75
N ASN A 107 -15.19 0.47 8.51
CA ASN A 107 -16.37 1.27 8.24
C ASN A 107 -17.64 0.64 8.84
N ARG A 108 -17.83 -0.68 8.65
CA ARG A 108 -18.94 -1.41 9.30
C ARG A 108 -18.91 -1.30 10.82
N ASN A 109 -17.72 -1.31 11.43
CA ASN A 109 -17.60 -1.13 12.87
C ASN A 109 -18.04 0.28 13.31
N LEU A 110 -17.67 1.32 12.56
CA LEU A 110 -18.10 2.70 12.83
C LEU A 110 -19.62 2.85 12.71
N ASP A 111 -20.22 2.21 11.71
CA ASP A 111 -21.68 2.18 11.55
C ASP A 111 -22.37 1.52 12.76
N LEU A 112 -21.84 0.38 13.23
CA LEU A 112 -22.37 -0.29 14.42
C LEU A 112 -22.20 0.54 15.71
N ILE A 113 -21.09 1.25 15.86
CA ILE A 113 -20.89 2.18 16.99
C ILE A 113 -21.96 3.28 16.95
N LYS A 114 -22.25 3.82 15.77
CA LYS A 114 -23.32 4.81 15.58
C LYS A 114 -24.70 4.22 15.90
N GLU A 115 -25.04 3.05 15.37
CA GLU A 115 -26.31 2.35 15.67
C GLU A 115 -26.46 2.12 17.18
N SER A 116 -25.39 1.68 17.85
CA SER A 116 -25.39 1.48 19.31
C SER A 116 -25.63 2.77 20.08
N PHE A 117 -25.00 3.87 19.67
CA PHE A 117 -25.15 5.17 20.31
C PHE A 117 -26.57 5.71 20.15
N GLU A 118 -27.16 5.59 18.96
CA GLU A 118 -28.54 5.99 18.68
C GLU A 118 -29.55 5.15 19.46
N ALA A 119 -29.36 3.83 19.52
CA ALA A 119 -30.21 2.92 20.30
C ALA A 119 -30.10 3.18 21.81
N GLY A 120 -28.90 3.50 22.31
CA GLY A 120 -28.69 3.92 23.70
C GLY A 120 -29.42 5.22 24.04
N LYS A 121 -29.49 6.16 23.09
CA LYS A 121 -30.24 7.42 23.24
C LYS A 121 -31.76 7.21 23.24
N SER A 122 -32.27 6.30 22.42
CA SER A 122 -33.70 5.98 22.35
C SER A 122 -34.18 5.02 23.44
N GLY A 123 -33.25 4.36 24.16
CA GLY A 123 -33.58 3.33 25.15
C GLY A 123 -34.05 2.01 24.53
N ASP A 124 -33.82 1.82 23.22
CA ASP A 124 -34.23 0.61 22.49
C ASP A 124 -33.29 -0.56 22.79
N THR A 125 -33.66 -1.34 23.81
CA THR A 125 -32.89 -2.48 24.29
C THR A 125 -32.83 -3.63 23.26
N ALA A 126 -33.80 -3.72 22.35
CA ALA A 126 -33.79 -4.73 21.29
C ALA A 126 -32.78 -4.35 20.19
N ALA A 127 -32.71 -3.07 19.83
CA ALA A 127 -31.71 -2.55 18.92
C ALA A 127 -30.29 -2.71 19.49
N ILE A 128 -30.06 -2.40 20.77
CA ILE A 128 -28.75 -2.60 21.44
C ILE A 128 -28.29 -4.06 21.34
N ASN A 129 -29.14 -5.02 21.73
CA ASN A 129 -28.82 -6.45 21.68
C ASN A 129 -28.55 -6.95 20.24
N SER A 130 -29.25 -6.37 19.25
CA SER A 130 -29.02 -6.67 17.83
C SER A 130 -27.65 -6.17 17.37
N VAL A 131 -27.28 -4.95 17.75
CA VAL A 131 -25.98 -4.34 17.42
C VAL A 131 -24.82 -5.11 18.05
N GLU A 132 -24.94 -5.52 19.31
CA GLU A 132 -23.92 -6.36 19.99
C GLU A 132 -23.67 -7.68 19.24
N LYS A 133 -24.74 -8.36 18.79
CA LYS A 133 -24.61 -9.60 17.99
C LYS A 133 -23.90 -9.35 16.66
N LYS A 134 -24.21 -8.24 15.98
CA LYS A 134 -23.53 -7.83 14.74
C LYS A 134 -22.05 -7.54 14.99
N GLN A 135 -21.69 -6.89 16.11
CA GLN A 135 -20.30 -6.60 16.49
C GLN A 135 -19.51 -7.89 16.75
N VAL A 136 -20.06 -8.86 17.50
CA VAL A 136 -19.40 -10.16 17.74
C VAL A 136 -19.16 -10.91 16.43
N SER A 137 -20.14 -10.89 15.51
CA SER A 137 -19.98 -11.49 14.18
C SER A 137 -18.90 -10.78 13.35
N LEU A 138 -18.85 -9.45 13.41
CA LEU A 138 -17.83 -8.65 12.72
C LEU A 138 -16.42 -8.97 13.24
N ILE A 139 -16.25 -9.12 14.55
CA ILE A 139 -14.97 -9.53 15.17
C ILE A 139 -14.56 -10.91 14.67
N ARG A 140 -15.49 -11.88 14.63
CA ARG A 140 -15.21 -13.23 14.13
C ARG A 140 -14.73 -13.21 12.67
N ASN A 141 -15.40 -12.44 11.81
CA ASN A 141 -15.04 -12.33 10.38
C ASN A 141 -13.73 -11.58 10.11
N ARG A 142 -13.13 -10.94 11.13
CA ARG A 142 -11.81 -10.29 11.01
C ARG A 142 -10.66 -11.28 11.18
N TYR A 143 -10.90 -12.40 11.88
CA TYR A 143 -9.86 -13.37 12.27
C TYR A 143 -10.01 -14.75 11.62
N LEU A 144 -11.08 -14.98 10.86
CA LEU A 144 -11.34 -16.20 10.07
C LEU A 144 -11.23 -15.87 8.58
#